data_AF-A0A2J6J6I9-F1
#
_entry.id   AF-A0A2J6J6I9-F1
#
_cell.length_a   1.000
_cell.length_b   1.000
_cell.length_c   1.000
_cell.angle_alpha   90.00
_cell.angle_beta   90.00
_cell.angle_gamma   90.00
#
_symmetry.space_group_name_H-M   'P 1'
#
loop_
_entity.id
_entity.type
_entity.pdbx_description
1 polymer ?
#
loop_
_entity_poly.entity_id
_entity_poly.type
_entity_poly.pdbx_seq_one_letter_code
_entity_poly.pdbx_strand_id
1 'polypeptide(L)'
;AGLICNSRNTDCEAELITALAKKLGTQMIHFVPRDNQVQRAELRRMTVIEYSPDHKQAEEYRTLAKKIDENKMFVVPTPLEMEELEELLMEFGIMEAEDETIVGVAESA
;
A
#
# COMPACT_ATOMS: atom_id res chain seq x y z
N ALA A 1 -14.20 -0.95 5.55
CA ALA A 1 -13.26 0.07 5.04
C ALA A 1 -11.86 -0.36 5.44
N GLY A 2 -10.86 -0.05 4.63
CA GLY A 2 -9.47 -0.45 4.90
C GLY A 2 -8.54 -0.15 3.75
N LEU A 3 -7.24 -0.16 4.02
CA LEU A 3 -6.19 0.07 3.04
C LEU A 3 -5.59 -1.27 2.59
N ILE A 4 -5.30 -1.38 1.29
CA ILE A 4 -4.51 -2.49 0.74
C ILE A 4 -3.20 -1.88 0.27
N CYS A 5 -2.10 -2.26 0.89
CA CYS A 5 -0.77 -1.83 0.46
C CYS A 5 -0.34 -2.72 -0.70
N ASN A 6 -0.09 -2.14 -1.87
CA ASN A 6 0.52 -2.83 -3.00
C ASN A 6 1.99 -2.47 -3.06
N SER A 7 2.85 -3.37 -2.59
CA SER A 7 4.22 -3.01 -2.26
C SER A 7 5.02 -2.57 -3.48
N ARG A 8 5.84 -1.54 -3.26
CA ARG A 8 6.85 -1.06 -4.22
C ARG A 8 8.27 -1.49 -3.86
N ASN A 9 8.43 -2.36 -2.86
CA ASN A 9 9.71 -2.73 -2.25
C ASN A 9 10.50 -1.51 -1.73
N THR A 10 9.79 -0.56 -1.11
CA THR A 10 10.41 0.55 -0.37
C THR A 10 10.53 0.19 1.10
N ASP A 11 11.53 0.77 1.78
CA ASP A 11 11.72 0.54 3.21
C ASP A 11 10.50 1.06 4.01
N CYS A 12 10.20 0.37 5.12
CA CYS A 12 9.15 0.74 6.08
C CYS A 12 7.71 0.89 5.53
N GLU A 13 7.43 0.45 4.29
CA GLU A 13 6.13 0.66 3.61
C GLU A 13 4.94 0.06 4.39
N ALA A 14 5.12 -1.14 4.96
CA ALA A 14 4.08 -1.78 5.75
C ALA A 14 3.76 -1.02 7.05
N GLU A 15 4.78 -0.43 7.68
CA GLU A 15 4.62 0.33 8.92
C GLU A 15 3.95 1.67 8.63
N LEU A 16 4.37 2.36 7.58
CA LEU A 16 3.76 3.61 7.11
C LEU A 16 2.27 3.42 6.83
N ILE A 17 1.89 2.43 6.01
CA ILE A 17 0.48 2.24 5.65
C ILE A 17 -0.35 1.81 6.87
N THR A 18 0.25 1.08 7.81
CA THR A 18 -0.39 0.76 9.09
C THR A 18 -0.64 2.01 9.92
N ALA A 19 0.33 2.92 10.00
CA ALA A 19 0.19 4.18 10.73
C ALA A 19 -0.83 5.12 10.07
N LEU A 20 -0.80 5.23 8.74
CA LEU A 20 -1.78 5.98 7.96
C LEU A 20 -3.19 5.43 8.16
N ALA A 21 -3.36 4.11 8.13
CA ALA A 21 -4.64 3.48 8.37
C ALA A 21 -5.19 3.83 9.75
N LYS A 22 -4.35 3.81 10.79
CA LYS A 22 -4.74 4.20 12.16
C LYS A 22 -5.20 5.66 12.23
N LYS A 23 -4.46 6.60 11.61
CA LYS A 23 -4.84 8.03 11.58
C LYS A 23 -6.18 8.26 10.86
N LEU A 24 -6.42 7.55 9.76
CA LEU A 24 -7.70 7.55 9.03
C LEU A 24 -8.85 6.87 9.80
N GLY A 25 -8.58 6.26 10.97
CA GLY A 25 -9.56 5.50 11.75
C GLY A 25 -9.90 4.13 11.17
N THR A 26 -9.07 3.62 10.26
CA THR A 26 -9.28 2.36 9.54
C THR A 26 -8.13 1.37 9.80
N GLN A 27 -8.06 0.29 9.03
CA GLN A 27 -7.03 -0.74 9.13
C GLN A 27 -6.37 -1.02 7.78
N MET A 28 -5.10 -1.44 7.81
CA MET A 28 -4.48 -2.08 6.66
C MET A 28 -4.99 -3.53 6.59
N ILE A 29 -5.86 -3.82 5.61
CA ILE A 29 -6.46 -5.15 5.44
C ILE A 29 -5.38 -6.15 5.04
N HIS A 30 -4.52 -5.76 4.11
CA HIS A 30 -3.47 -6.63 3.63
C HIS A 30 -2.32 -5.85 2.99
N PHE A 31 -1.17 -6.50 2.98
CA PHE A 31 0.02 -6.07 2.30
C PHE A 31 0.29 -7.07 1.18
N VAL A 32 0.20 -6.63 -0.06
CA VAL A 32 0.42 -7.45 -1.26
C VAL A 32 1.88 -7.26 -1.68
N PRO A 33 2.72 -8.31 -1.62
CA PRO A 33 4.12 -8.20 -1.98
C PRO A 33 4.31 -8.00 -3.48
N ARG A 34 5.43 -7.39 -3.86
CA ARG A 34 5.83 -7.25 -5.26
C ARG A 34 6.36 -8.58 -5.79
N ASP A 35 5.73 -9.12 -6.83
CA ASP A 35 6.17 -10.37 -7.44
C ASP A 35 6.07 -10.33 -8.98
N ASN A 36 7.15 -10.78 -9.64
CA ASN A 36 7.26 -10.81 -11.10
C ASN A 36 6.25 -11.76 -11.78
N GLN A 37 5.63 -12.66 -11.02
CA GLN A 37 4.59 -13.55 -11.50
C GLN A 37 3.33 -12.78 -11.93
N VAL A 38 3.08 -11.61 -11.33
CA VAL A 38 1.98 -10.72 -11.74
C VAL A 38 2.15 -10.31 -13.19
N GLN A 39 3.31 -9.76 -13.57
CA GLN A 39 3.59 -9.34 -14.95
C GLN A 39 3.53 -10.52 -15.93
N ARG A 40 4.00 -11.72 -15.52
CA ARG A 40 3.92 -12.93 -16.36
C ARG A 40 2.47 -13.37 -16.61
N ALA A 41 1.60 -13.25 -15.61
CA ALA A 41 0.18 -13.53 -15.75
C ALA A 41 -0.52 -12.48 -16.65
N GLU A 42 -0.23 -11.19 -16.41
CA GLU A 42 -0.76 -10.05 -17.17
C GLU A 42 -0.43 -10.14 -18.66
N LEU A 43 0.80 -10.52 -19.03
CA LEU A 43 1.20 -10.74 -20.42
C LEU A 43 0.34 -11.80 -21.14
N ARG A 44 -0.27 -12.72 -20.40
CA ARG A 44 -1.17 -13.75 -20.91
C ARG A 44 -2.64 -13.40 -20.74
N ARG A 45 -2.96 -12.18 -20.31
CA ARG A 45 -4.33 -11.70 -20.00
C ARG A 45 -5.06 -12.58 -19.00
N MET A 46 -4.33 -13.16 -18.05
CA MET A 46 -4.87 -14.00 -16.98
C MET A 46 -4.54 -13.39 -15.62
N THR A 47 -5.33 -13.72 -14.61
CA THR A 47 -4.98 -13.42 -13.22
C THR A 47 -3.89 -14.39 -12.74
N VAL A 48 -3.16 -14.02 -11.67
CA VAL A 48 -2.17 -14.95 -11.08
C VAL A 48 -2.83 -16.22 -10.54
N ILE A 49 -4.07 -16.11 -10.05
CA ILE A 49 -4.86 -17.25 -9.55
C ILE A 49 -5.12 -18.27 -10.67
N GLU A 50 -5.48 -17.80 -11.87
CA GLU A 50 -5.72 -18.68 -13.03
C GLU A 50 -4.42 -19.19 -13.65
N TYR A 51 -3.43 -18.31 -13.80
CA TYR A 51 -2.18 -18.63 -14.46
C TYR A 51 -1.30 -19.58 -13.65
N SER A 52 -1.25 -19.39 -12.34
CA SER A 52 -0.36 -20.13 -11.45
C SER A 52 -1.00 -20.27 -10.06
N PRO A 53 -2.00 -21.16 -9.92
CA PRO A 53 -2.83 -21.26 -8.72
C PRO A 53 -2.03 -21.63 -7.45
N ASP A 54 -0.95 -22.38 -7.59
CA ASP A 54 -0.10 -22.82 -6.46
C ASP A 54 1.02 -21.81 -6.13
N HIS A 55 1.10 -20.67 -6.83
CA HIS A 55 2.12 -19.66 -6.57
C HIS A 55 1.82 -18.89 -5.29
N LYS A 56 2.87 -18.52 -4.54
CA LYS A 56 2.76 -17.71 -3.31
C LYS A 56 1.90 -16.45 -3.49
N GLN A 57 2.07 -15.75 -4.61
CA GLN A 57 1.29 -14.54 -4.94
C GLN A 57 -0.20 -14.83 -5.14
N ALA A 58 -0.57 -16.01 -5.65
CA ALA A 58 -1.98 -16.41 -5.72
C ALA A 58 -2.56 -16.57 -4.31
N GLU A 59 -1.78 -17.12 -3.39
CA GLU A 59 -2.19 -17.30 -1.99
C GLU A 59 -2.33 -15.97 -1.24
N GLU A 60 -1.49 -14.97 -1.52
CA GLU A 60 -1.68 -13.61 -1.01
C GLU A 60 -3.02 -13.03 -1.47
N TYR A 61 -3.40 -13.20 -2.75
CA TYR A 61 -4.71 -12.76 -3.22
C TYR A 61 -5.88 -13.52 -2.58
N ARG A 62 -5.74 -14.83 -2.32
CA ARG A 62 -6.77 -15.60 -1.58
C ARG A 62 -6.89 -15.12 -0.14
N THR A 63 -5.76 -14.86 0.51
CA THR A 63 -5.71 -14.31 1.87
C THR A 63 -6.35 -12.93 1.92
N LEU A 64 -6.06 -12.05 0.95
CA LEU A 64 -6.71 -10.76 0.80
C LEU A 64 -8.23 -10.91 0.67
N ALA A 65 -8.68 -11.76 -0.26
CA ALA A 65 -10.10 -11.99 -0.52
C ALA A 65 -10.82 -12.46 0.75
N LYS A 66 -10.23 -13.41 1.49
CA LYS A 66 -10.77 -13.88 2.77
C LYS A 66 -10.85 -12.77 3.81
N LYS A 67 -9.80 -11.96 3.96
CA LYS A 67 -9.80 -10.83 4.92
C LYS A 67 -10.84 -9.77 4.57
N ILE A 68 -11.09 -9.54 3.27
CA ILE A 68 -12.16 -8.63 2.82
C ILE A 68 -13.53 -9.21 3.17
N ASP A 69 -13.76 -10.49 2.88
CA ASP A 69 -15.02 -11.19 3.15
C ASP A 69 -15.35 -11.22 4.66
N GLU A 70 -14.34 -11.50 5.48
CA GLU A 70 -14.46 -11.53 6.94
C GLU A 70 -14.40 -10.13 7.60
N ASN A 71 -14.17 -9.06 6.82
CA ASN A 71 -14.03 -7.72 7.38
C ASN A 71 -15.35 -7.20 7.96
N LYS A 72 -15.33 -6.82 9.24
CA LYS A 72 -16.46 -6.21 9.95
C LYS A 72 -16.24 -4.74 10.30
N MET A 73 -15.02 -4.22 10.07
CA MET A 73 -14.69 -2.84 10.36
C MET A 73 -15.12 -1.96 9.19
N PHE A 74 -16.23 -1.25 9.36
CA PHE A 74 -16.72 -0.25 8.41
C PHE A 74 -16.84 1.07 9.17
N VAL A 75 -16.03 2.04 8.75
CA VAL A 75 -15.89 3.34 9.40
C VAL A 75 -16.09 4.43 8.36
N VAL A 76 -16.58 5.58 8.82
CA VAL A 76 -16.44 6.83 8.06
C VAL A 76 -15.00 7.31 8.31
N PRO A 77 -14.16 7.45 7.28
CA PRO A 77 -12.77 7.84 7.48
C PRO A 77 -12.68 9.30 7.94
N THR A 78 -11.65 9.61 8.73
CA THR A 78 -11.28 10.99 9.08
C THR A 78 -10.13 11.39 8.16
N PRO A 79 -10.34 12.28 7.17
CA PRO A 79 -9.25 12.77 6.32
C PRO A 79 -8.14 13.39 7.16
N LEU A 80 -6.89 13.21 6.74
CA LEU A 80 -5.73 13.90 7.31
C LEU A 80 -5.51 15.21 6.56
N GLU A 81 -4.93 16.19 7.25
CA GLU A 81 -4.38 17.38 6.62
C GLU A 81 -3.06 17.06 5.90
N MET A 82 -2.65 17.91 4.96
CA MET A 82 -1.42 17.70 4.20
C MET A 82 -0.16 17.67 5.08
N GLU A 83 -0.08 18.56 6.06
CA GLU A 83 1.03 18.63 7.02
C GLU A 83 1.18 17.30 7.79
N GLU A 84 0.06 16.71 8.24
CA GLU A 84 0.07 15.43 8.97
C GLU A 84 0.51 14.25 8.09
N LEU A 85 0.26 14.32 6.78
CA LEU A 85 0.69 13.32 5.83
C LEU A 85 2.20 13.44 5.56
N GLU A 86 2.71 14.66 5.39
CA GLU A 86 4.13 14.93 5.19
C GLU A 86 4.96 14.51 6.41
N GLU A 87 4.53 14.86 7.61
CA GLU A 87 5.16 14.41 8.86
C GLU A 87 5.25 12.89 8.93
N LEU A 88 4.18 12.19 8.52
CA LEU A 88 4.15 10.73 8.50
C LEU A 88 5.14 10.17 7.47
N LEU A 89 5.26 10.78 6.28
CA LEU A 89 6.22 10.33 5.27
C LEU A 89 7.67 10.55 5.70
N MET A 90 7.95 11.64 6.42
CA MET A 90 9.26 11.93 7.01
C MET A 90 9.60 10.94 8.14
N GLU A 91 8.65 10.62 9.02
CA GLU A 91 8.84 9.69 10.15
C GLU A 91 9.27 8.30 9.68
N PHE A 92 8.69 7.80 8.59
CA PHE A 92 8.98 6.48 8.04
C PHE A 92 10.08 6.48 6.97
N GLY A 93 10.78 7.62 6.77
CA GLY A 93 11.97 7.71 5.93
C GLY A 93 11.73 7.51 4.43
N ILE A 94 10.50 7.71 3.95
CA ILE A 94 10.19 7.62 2.51
C ILE A 94 10.67 8.87 1.77
N MET A 95 10.70 9.99 2.47
CA MET A 95 11.42 11.17 2.03
C MET A 95 12.74 11.19 2.81
N GLU A 96 13.88 11.10 2.13
CA GLU A 96 15.08 11.71 2.69
C GLU A 96 14.71 13.15 3.03
N ALA A 97 15.24 13.72 4.11
CA ALA A 97 15.02 15.12 4.43
C ALA A 97 15.57 15.99 3.29
N GLU A 98 14.78 16.15 2.22
CA GLU A 98 15.03 17.09 1.18
C GLU A 98 14.96 18.46 1.85
N ASP A 99 16.00 19.23 1.60
CA ASP A 99 16.16 20.60 2.07
C ASP A 99 14.80 21.32 1.92
N GLU A 100 14.23 21.82 3.02
CA GLU A 100 12.88 22.44 3.05
C GLU A 100 12.73 23.58 2.00
N THR A 101 13.87 24.03 1.46
CA THR A 101 13.98 24.96 0.34
C THR A 101 13.48 24.43 -1.03
N ILE A 102 13.26 23.12 -1.18
CA ILE A 102 12.90 22.47 -2.46
C ILE A 102 11.40 22.10 -2.52
N VAL A 103 10.71 22.08 -1.38
CA VAL A 103 9.28 21.76 -1.29
C VAL A 103 8.46 22.82 -2.05
N GLY A 104 7.73 22.38 -3.09
CA GLY A 104 6.91 23.26 -3.93
C GLY A 104 7.65 23.94 -5.09
N VAL A 105 8.93 23.60 -5.33
CA VAL A 105 9.68 24.08 -6.49
C VAL A 105 9.55 23.08 -7.64
N ALA A 106 8.96 23.50 -8.77
CA ALA A 106 8.92 22.66 -9.97
C ALA A 106 10.35 22.44 -10.49
N GLU A 107 10.67 21.19 -10.83
CA GLU A 107 11.93 20.84 -11.49
C GLU A 107 12.00 21.62 -12.82
N SER A 108 12.76 22.71 -12.83
CA SER A 108 13.00 23.49 -14.03
C SER A 108 13.82 22.64 -15.00
N ALA A 109 13.20 22.31 -16.14
CA ALA A 109 13.84 21.69 -17.30
C ALA A 109 15.02 22.50 -17.87
#